data_AF-A0A7V9GJZ8-F1
#
_entry.id   AF-A0A7V9GJZ8-F1
#
_cell.length_a   1.000
_cell.length_b   1.000
_cell.length_c   1.000
_cell.angle_alpha   90.00
_cell.angle_beta   90.00
_cell.angle_gamma   90.00
#
_symmetry.space_group_name_H-M   'P 1'
#
loop_
_entity.id
_entity.type
_entity.pdbx_description
1 polymer ?
#
loop_
_entity_poly.entity_id
_entity_poly.type
_entity_poly.pdbx_seq_one_letter_code
_entity_poly.pdbx_strand_id
1 'polypeptide(L)'
;MQKFLILLTIMLLLCEVALSQELIIKGRVRCMNQSAHSTKGAENIIVVPTFKPSRSAITASSPSGYFEFNTGIPLKTLQDKQVNVYVVSRCAGCKDIVKRVFVSEDQDRQNKDDSKSYVTIKQWMLANNCEEVELTPYHADSILAEIQKQPEQKLSELTNATAIAGTPALLNLLTTLTNVVGLVPPATGVFDAIEIGEGQINYGQFLFASAMTHTANSGFNFSPSRDLSESVFWNPSAMPNSIKPYNISLLTNVKNNGKLNFSAKLSDKFSLGAGAIFTMQDEFRFVKFDTPTPPPQKSSDSVQFDLKEYAVYFSPAYKINDKLSVGVSIKSIWQNFSIPVNVNIQQPNEITNDFTFQDIKEQYFDADLSLTYIVSKSFQVGINAMNLAGTELYADAFVPGEENLAPIQNQRSLGVGLNYKYQRFNFGTDILFTEDDFYDATIGINYVPFNDALISAGYAINQSSYSLAFRLKHFRIAYIDDNDFLINEKRKGKSGILNGRLYGGFSFNF
;
A
#
# COMPACT_ATOMS: atom_id res chain seq x y z
N MET A 1 -10.07 -26.09 -21.44
CA MET A 1 -8.94 -26.76 -20.75
C MET A 1 -7.72 -27.02 -21.64
N GLN A 2 -7.84 -27.69 -22.80
CA GLN A 2 -6.66 -28.06 -23.63
C GLN A 2 -5.85 -26.86 -24.17
N LYS A 3 -6.52 -25.74 -24.51
CA LYS A 3 -5.87 -24.48 -24.91
C LYS A 3 -5.15 -23.76 -23.76
N PHE A 4 -5.59 -23.97 -22.52
CA PHE A 4 -4.99 -23.40 -21.30
C PHE A 4 -3.68 -24.12 -20.96
N LEU A 5 -3.64 -25.44 -21.17
CA LEU A 5 -2.45 -26.27 -20.98
C LEU A 5 -1.35 -25.94 -22.00
N ILE A 6 -1.72 -25.73 -23.27
CA ILE A 6 -0.76 -25.38 -24.34
C ILE A 6 -0.11 -24.00 -24.07
N LEU A 7 -0.88 -23.02 -23.58
CA LEU A 7 -0.35 -21.70 -23.21
C LEU A 7 0.61 -21.78 -22.00
N LEU A 8 0.26 -22.59 -21.00
CA LEU A 8 1.09 -22.85 -19.81
C LEU A 8 2.42 -23.53 -20.18
N THR A 9 2.38 -24.44 -21.16
CA THR A 9 3.56 -25.23 -21.59
C THR A 9 4.52 -24.40 -22.46
N ILE A 10 4.00 -23.51 -23.31
CA ILE A 10 4.82 -22.56 -24.09
C ILE A 10 5.45 -21.50 -23.17
N MET A 11 4.80 -21.12 -22.07
CA MET A 11 5.34 -20.17 -21.09
C MET A 11 6.49 -20.72 -20.24
N LEU A 12 6.50 -22.03 -19.96
CA LEU A 12 7.58 -22.70 -19.20
C LEU A 12 8.90 -22.79 -19.97
N LEU A 13 8.87 -22.65 -21.30
CA LEU A 13 10.03 -22.82 -22.19
C LEU A 13 10.87 -21.55 -22.39
N LEU A 14 10.50 -20.40 -21.80
CA LEU A 14 11.16 -19.09 -22.02
C LEU A 14 11.91 -18.53 -20.80
N CYS A 15 12.30 -19.38 -19.84
CA CYS A 15 13.08 -18.99 -18.67
C CYS A 15 14.56 -18.75 -19.03
N GLU A 16 14.94 -17.50 -19.28
CA GLU A 16 16.34 -17.06 -19.21
C GLU A 16 16.66 -16.44 -17.85
N VAL A 17 17.88 -16.69 -17.37
CA VAL A 17 18.42 -16.22 -16.09
C VAL A 17 19.01 -14.83 -16.28
N ALA A 18 18.42 -13.79 -15.67
CA ALA A 18 19.01 -12.45 -15.70
C ALA A 18 20.08 -12.28 -14.61
N LEU A 19 21.22 -11.72 -15.00
CA LEU A 19 22.30 -11.31 -14.10
C LEU A 19 21.89 -10.12 -13.22
N SER A 20 22.21 -10.20 -11.93
CA SER A 20 21.89 -9.18 -10.94
C SER A 20 23.00 -8.11 -10.81
N GLN A 21 22.63 -6.84 -10.65
CA GLN A 21 23.55 -5.71 -10.42
C GLN A 21 24.21 -5.77 -9.03
N GLU A 22 25.51 -5.52 -8.96
CA GLU A 22 26.30 -5.45 -7.72
C GLU A 22 26.32 -4.01 -7.13
N LEU A 23 26.25 -3.90 -5.80
CA LEU A 23 26.30 -2.61 -5.09
C LEU A 23 27.73 -2.28 -4.66
N ILE A 24 28.18 -1.06 -4.96
CA ILE A 24 29.48 -0.52 -4.55
C ILE A 24 29.27 0.67 -3.61
N ILE A 25 29.88 0.64 -2.43
CA ILE A 25 29.87 1.76 -1.48
C ILE A 25 31.20 2.49 -1.60
N LYS A 26 31.14 3.81 -1.87
CA LYS A 26 32.32 4.68 -2.01
C LYS A 26 32.21 5.93 -1.15
N GLY A 27 33.33 6.52 -0.77
CA GLY A 27 33.33 7.75 0.01
C GLY A 27 34.72 8.30 0.29
N ARG A 28 34.78 9.36 1.11
CA ARG A 28 36.04 9.89 1.63
C ARG A 28 35.95 10.10 3.14
N VAL A 29 36.89 9.54 3.88
CA VAL A 29 37.09 9.80 5.32
C VAL A 29 38.10 10.94 5.46
N ARG A 30 37.77 11.94 6.28
CA ARG A 30 38.63 13.09 6.60
C ARG A 30 38.87 13.15 8.11
N CYS A 31 40.01 13.67 8.51
CA CYS A 31 40.40 13.92 9.90
C CYS A 31 40.95 15.34 10.05
N MET A 32 41.01 15.82 11.29
CA MET A 32 41.60 17.13 11.60
C MET A 32 43.11 17.07 11.39
N ASN A 33 43.66 18.10 10.75
CA ASN A 33 45.10 18.24 10.56
C ASN A 33 45.75 18.92 11.78
N GLN A 34 47.08 18.89 11.88
CA GLN A 34 47.83 19.53 12.97
C GLN A 34 47.64 21.07 13.03
N SER A 35 47.26 21.71 11.92
CA SER A 35 46.90 23.12 11.91
C SER A 35 45.41 23.34 12.22
N ALA A 36 45.12 24.27 13.13
CA ALA A 36 43.75 24.62 13.49
C ALA A 36 42.92 24.96 12.24
N HIS A 37 41.74 24.34 12.12
CA HIS A 37 40.77 24.51 11.03
C HIS A 37 41.14 23.95 9.64
N SER A 38 42.16 23.08 9.51
CA SER A 38 42.38 22.35 8.26
C SER A 38 42.11 20.84 8.38
N THR A 39 41.65 20.22 7.30
CA THR A 39 41.26 18.79 7.27
C THR A 39 42.04 18.06 6.18
N LYS A 40 42.55 16.86 6.48
CA LYS A 40 43.22 15.96 5.52
C LYS A 40 42.33 14.73 5.26
N GLY A 41 42.48 14.09 4.11
CA GLY A 41 41.98 12.72 3.92
C GLY A 41 42.72 11.76 4.84
N ALA A 42 41.99 10.88 5.52
CA ALA A 42 42.56 9.96 6.51
C ALA A 42 43.10 8.70 5.83
N GLU A 43 44.35 8.33 6.07
CA GLU A 43 45.03 7.21 5.41
C GLU A 43 45.14 5.99 6.34
N ASN A 44 45.21 4.78 5.78
CA ASN A 44 45.34 3.53 6.57
C ASN A 44 44.22 3.31 7.60
N ILE A 45 43.01 3.79 7.32
CA ILE A 45 41.81 3.50 8.10
C ILE A 45 41.05 2.36 7.44
N ILE A 46 40.59 1.39 8.23
CA ILE A 46 39.79 0.27 7.71
C ILE A 46 38.31 0.64 7.77
N VAL A 47 37.63 0.54 6.64
CA VAL A 47 36.19 0.77 6.53
C VAL A 47 35.47 -0.56 6.33
N VAL A 48 34.51 -0.86 7.22
CA VAL A 48 33.85 -2.17 7.31
C VAL A 48 32.34 -2.01 7.43
N PRO A 49 31.51 -2.56 6.53
CA PRO A 49 30.06 -2.60 6.73
C PRO A 49 29.67 -3.65 7.79
N THR A 50 28.51 -3.48 8.44
CA THR A 50 28.01 -4.36 9.52
C THR A 50 27.61 -5.77 9.07
N PHE A 51 27.38 -5.97 7.77
CA PHE A 51 27.21 -7.28 7.17
C PHE A 51 28.41 -7.56 6.27
N LYS A 52 28.81 -8.84 6.17
CA LYS A 52 29.93 -9.28 5.33
C LYS A 52 29.80 -8.68 3.92
N PRO A 53 30.76 -7.85 3.46
CA PRO A 53 31.03 -7.75 2.05
C PRO A 53 32.00 -8.87 1.67
N SER A 54 32.15 -9.12 0.38
CA SER A 54 33.26 -9.93 -0.12
C SER A 54 34.63 -9.31 0.19
N ARG A 55 34.74 -7.98 0.49
CA ARG A 55 35.98 -7.27 0.86
C ARG A 55 35.74 -6.00 1.71
N SER A 56 36.41 -5.88 2.86
CA SER A 56 36.65 -4.59 3.56
C SER A 56 37.72 -3.77 2.82
N ALA A 57 37.71 -2.44 2.96
CA ALA A 57 38.65 -1.57 2.25
C ALA A 57 39.48 -0.70 3.21
N ILE A 58 40.75 -0.50 2.85
CA ILE A 58 41.64 0.46 3.50
C ILE A 58 41.55 1.79 2.72
N THR A 59 41.51 2.92 3.42
CA THR A 59 41.52 4.23 2.77
C THR A 59 42.81 4.47 1.99
N ALA A 60 42.69 4.86 0.72
CA ALA A 60 43.80 5.10 -0.19
C ALA A 60 44.51 6.43 0.09
N SER A 61 45.81 6.46 -0.20
CA SER A 61 46.64 7.67 -0.17
C SER A 61 46.44 8.56 -1.41
N SER A 62 45.93 8.02 -2.51
CA SER A 62 45.59 8.79 -3.72
C SER A 62 44.34 8.27 -4.41
N PRO A 63 43.23 9.04 -4.48
CA PRO A 63 43.00 10.30 -3.77
C PRO A 63 42.89 10.09 -2.25
N SER A 64 43.61 10.90 -1.47
CA SER A 64 43.71 10.75 0.00
C SER A 64 42.34 10.65 0.69
N GLY A 65 42.20 9.63 1.56
CA GLY A 65 41.00 9.35 2.33
C GLY A 65 39.90 8.59 1.56
N TYR A 66 40.12 8.25 0.29
CA TYR A 66 39.13 7.54 -0.52
C TYR A 66 39.02 6.06 -0.13
N PHE A 67 37.80 5.55 -0.07
CA PHE A 67 37.54 4.11 0.02
C PHE A 67 36.45 3.72 -0.98
N GLU A 68 36.56 2.50 -1.48
CA GLU A 68 35.57 1.84 -2.31
C GLU A 68 35.59 0.36 -1.99
N PHE A 69 34.43 -0.22 -1.73
CA PHE A 69 34.29 -1.66 -1.62
C PHE A 69 33.03 -2.16 -2.30
N ASN A 70 33.15 -3.31 -2.94
CA ASN A 70 32.03 -4.07 -3.49
C ASN A 70 31.41 -4.88 -2.36
N THR A 71 30.09 -4.73 -2.15
CA THR A 71 29.40 -5.48 -1.10
C THR A 71 29.26 -6.97 -1.44
N GLY A 72 29.39 -7.36 -2.72
CA GLY A 72 29.11 -8.73 -3.18
C GLY A 72 27.65 -9.16 -2.99
N ILE A 73 26.78 -8.23 -2.60
CA ILE A 73 25.36 -8.46 -2.34
C ILE A 73 24.56 -7.70 -3.41
N PRO A 74 23.58 -8.35 -4.06
CA PRO A 74 22.67 -7.71 -4.98
C PRO A 74 22.04 -6.44 -4.43
N LEU A 75 21.98 -5.36 -5.23
CA LEU A 75 21.27 -4.13 -4.86
C LEU A 75 19.84 -4.42 -4.38
N LYS A 76 19.15 -5.35 -5.06
CA LYS A 76 17.81 -5.85 -4.74
C LYS A 76 17.65 -6.25 -3.26
N THR A 77 18.70 -6.78 -2.63
CA THR A 77 18.67 -7.26 -1.24
C THR A 77 18.88 -6.14 -0.22
N LEU A 78 19.58 -5.06 -0.61
CA LEU A 78 19.98 -3.95 0.26
C LEU A 78 19.13 -2.68 0.07
N GLN A 79 18.33 -2.60 -0.99
CA GLN A 79 17.46 -1.47 -1.26
C GLN A 79 16.48 -1.20 -0.12
N ASP A 80 16.30 0.09 0.19
CA ASP A 80 15.50 0.62 1.30
C ASP A 80 15.92 0.10 2.68
N LYS A 81 17.19 -0.32 2.82
CA LYS A 81 17.80 -0.68 4.10
C LYS A 81 18.90 0.30 4.48
N GLN A 82 19.04 0.50 5.79
CA GLN A 82 20.17 1.11 6.45
C GLN A 82 21.27 0.07 6.64
N VAL A 83 22.42 0.43 6.08
CA VAL A 83 23.70 -0.24 6.24
C VAL A 83 24.53 0.61 7.19
N ASN A 84 24.97 0.01 8.29
CA ASN A 84 25.93 0.66 9.16
C ASN A 84 27.34 0.38 8.60
N VAL A 85 28.15 1.42 8.49
CA VAL A 85 29.56 1.34 8.05
C VAL A 85 30.42 1.83 9.21
N TYR A 86 31.37 1.00 9.62
CA TYR A 86 32.29 1.24 10.71
C TYR A 86 33.65 1.69 10.18
N VAL A 87 34.29 2.58 10.92
CA VAL A 87 35.70 2.98 10.76
C VAL A 87 36.49 2.36 11.91
N VAL A 88 37.33 1.38 11.61
CA VAL A 88 38.26 0.84 12.60
C VAL A 88 39.51 1.70 12.58
N SER A 89 39.79 2.35 13.72
CA SER A 89 40.88 3.31 13.90
C SER A 89 41.64 3.04 15.19
N ARG A 90 42.81 3.67 15.37
CA ARG A 90 43.65 3.52 16.57
C ARG A 90 43.01 4.13 17.85
N CYS A 91 42.03 5.00 17.67
CA CYS A 91 41.42 5.80 18.72
C CYS A 91 40.29 5.02 19.44
N ALA A 92 40.51 4.67 20.71
CA ALA A 92 39.56 3.89 21.52
C ALA A 92 38.27 4.65 21.91
N GLY A 93 38.21 5.98 21.71
CA GLY A 93 37.11 6.85 22.15
C GLY A 93 36.58 7.84 21.10
N CYS A 94 36.91 7.64 19.83
CA CYS A 94 36.51 8.57 18.77
C CYS A 94 34.98 8.55 18.56
N LYS A 95 34.35 9.74 18.58
CA LYS A 95 32.95 9.90 18.16
C LYS A 95 32.89 9.81 16.62
N ASP A 96 31.76 9.34 16.08
CA ASP A 96 31.52 9.15 14.62
C ASP A 96 32.28 8.01 13.91
N ILE A 97 32.66 6.97 14.67
CA ILE A 97 33.19 5.70 14.14
C ILE A 97 32.14 4.95 13.27
N VAL A 98 30.84 5.23 13.44
CA VAL A 98 29.75 4.55 12.71
C VAL A 98 29.00 5.54 11.83
N LYS A 99 28.96 5.31 10.53
CA LYS A 99 28.08 6.03 9.60
C LYS A 99 26.95 5.13 9.14
N ARG A 100 25.70 5.60 9.34
CA ARG A 100 24.51 4.91 8.83
C ARG A 100 24.21 5.40 7.42
N VAL A 101 24.17 4.48 6.47
CA VAL A 101 23.96 4.76 5.05
C VAL A 101 22.66 4.11 4.62
N PHE A 102 21.71 4.90 4.13
CA PHE A 102 20.48 4.37 3.56
C PHE A 102 20.71 4.07 2.09
N VAL A 103 20.49 2.83 1.67
CA VAL A 103 20.65 2.40 0.28
C VAL A 103 19.33 2.63 -0.45
N SER A 104 19.35 3.47 -1.49
CA SER A 104 18.20 3.73 -2.35
C SER A 104 18.66 3.84 -3.81
N GLU A 105 17.76 3.54 -4.75
CA GLU A 105 18.05 3.53 -6.19
C GLU A 105 18.43 4.91 -6.75
N ASP A 106 18.12 5.99 -6.01
CA ASP A 106 18.34 7.38 -6.43
C ASP A 106 19.75 7.92 -6.13
N GLN A 107 20.65 7.11 -5.54
CA GLN A 107 21.89 7.60 -4.92
C GLN A 107 23.13 7.74 -5.80
N ASP A 108 23.07 7.46 -7.10
CA ASP A 108 24.08 7.94 -8.04
C ASP A 108 23.46 8.37 -9.38
N ARG A 109 23.17 9.67 -9.51
CA ARG A 109 22.58 10.30 -10.70
C ARG A 109 23.59 10.51 -11.85
N GLN A 110 24.88 10.23 -11.63
CA GLN A 110 25.94 10.57 -12.58
C GLN A 110 26.57 9.35 -13.28
N ASN A 111 26.33 8.13 -12.78
CA ASN A 111 26.89 6.93 -13.39
C ASN A 111 26.05 6.42 -14.56
N LYS A 112 26.71 6.08 -15.68
CA LYS A 112 26.09 5.58 -16.93
C LYS A 112 26.20 4.06 -17.12
N ASP A 113 26.87 3.35 -16.22
CA ASP A 113 27.05 1.89 -16.29
C ASP A 113 25.87 1.18 -15.59
N ASP A 114 25.08 0.44 -16.37
CA ASP A 114 23.91 -0.31 -15.91
C ASP A 114 24.27 -1.59 -15.14
N SER A 115 25.54 -2.00 -15.07
CA SER A 115 25.95 -3.19 -14.31
C SER A 115 26.26 -2.92 -12.83
N LYS A 116 26.46 -1.65 -12.45
CA LYS A 116 26.93 -1.24 -11.12
C LYS A 116 26.09 -0.12 -10.53
N SER A 117 25.71 -0.30 -9.26
CA SER A 117 25.06 0.76 -8.48
C SER A 117 26.02 1.30 -7.43
N TYR A 118 26.08 2.63 -7.29
CA TYR A 118 26.97 3.29 -6.34
C TYR A 118 26.19 3.98 -5.23
N VAL A 119 26.70 3.89 -4.01
CA VAL A 119 26.23 4.66 -2.86
C VAL A 119 27.40 5.48 -2.34
N THR A 120 27.25 6.80 -2.34
CA THR A 120 28.33 7.73 -1.96
C THR A 120 28.12 8.30 -0.57
N ILE A 121 29.02 8.00 0.36
CA ILE A 121 29.04 8.64 1.69
C ILE A 121 29.65 10.04 1.56
N LYS A 122 28.78 11.06 1.53
CA LYS A 122 29.21 12.48 1.51
C LYS A 122 29.66 12.90 2.91
N GLN A 123 30.87 13.47 3.00
CA GLN A 123 31.42 14.13 4.19
C GLN A 123 31.46 13.23 5.45
N TRP A 124 32.35 12.23 5.47
CA TRP A 124 32.71 11.53 6.71
C TRP A 124 33.92 12.22 7.33
N MET A 125 33.70 13.03 8.37
CA MET A 125 34.75 13.75 9.09
C MET A 125 34.86 13.21 10.51
N LEU A 126 36.06 12.80 10.90
CA LEU A 126 36.41 12.41 12.26
C LEU A 126 36.85 13.67 13.01
N ALA A 127 36.36 13.85 14.24
CA ALA A 127 36.67 15.02 15.05
C ALA A 127 38.12 15.04 15.58
N ASN A 128 38.82 13.91 15.49
CA ASN A 128 40.16 13.71 16.01
C ASN A 128 41.26 13.98 14.96
N ASN A 129 42.49 14.19 15.46
CA ASN A 129 43.66 14.42 14.63
C ASN A 129 44.04 13.15 13.84
N CYS A 130 44.48 13.29 12.59
CA CYS A 130 44.88 12.18 11.75
C CYS A 130 45.93 11.26 12.41
N GLU A 131 46.92 11.81 13.11
CA GLU A 131 47.96 10.99 13.77
C GLU A 131 47.44 10.08 14.89
N GLU A 132 46.32 10.44 15.52
CA GLU A 132 45.69 9.67 16.60
C GLU A 132 44.74 8.59 16.07
N VAL A 133 44.30 8.72 14.82
CA VAL A 133 43.27 7.89 14.21
C VAL A 133 43.87 6.88 13.24
N GLU A 134 44.88 7.28 12.47
CA GLU A 134 45.51 6.43 11.45
C GLU A 134 46.26 5.25 12.09
N LEU A 135 46.05 4.05 11.53
CA LEU A 135 46.80 2.86 11.91
C LEU A 135 48.15 2.85 11.19
N THR A 136 49.15 2.20 11.78
CA THR A 136 50.35 1.86 11.01
C THR A 136 49.96 0.84 9.92
N PRO A 137 50.56 0.89 8.71
CA PRO A 137 50.18 0.01 7.60
C PRO A 137 50.14 -1.48 7.98
N TYR A 138 51.15 -1.96 8.70
CA TYR A 138 51.23 -3.34 9.18
C TYR A 138 50.09 -3.73 10.13
N HIS A 139 49.67 -2.83 11.03
CA HIS A 139 48.53 -3.09 11.91
C HIS A 139 47.20 -3.04 11.14
N ALA A 140 47.08 -2.17 10.15
CA ALA A 140 45.89 -2.11 9.29
C ALA A 140 45.70 -3.44 8.52
N ASP A 141 46.76 -3.98 7.93
CA ASP A 141 46.72 -5.26 7.21
C ASP A 141 46.40 -6.45 8.14
N SER A 142 46.97 -6.47 9.34
CA SER A 142 46.71 -7.52 10.35
C SER A 142 45.25 -7.53 10.83
N ILE A 143 44.70 -6.35 11.15
CA ILE A 143 43.31 -6.21 11.56
C ILE A 143 42.36 -6.55 10.40
N LEU A 144 42.70 -6.15 9.17
CA LEU A 144 41.92 -6.49 7.98
C LEU A 144 41.82 -8.01 7.79
N ALA A 145 42.94 -8.73 7.95
CA ALA A 145 42.99 -10.19 7.83
C ALA A 145 42.16 -10.91 8.90
N GLU A 146 42.03 -10.34 10.10
CA GLU A 146 41.23 -10.91 11.18
C GLU A 146 39.72 -10.63 11.01
N ILE A 147 39.37 -9.44 10.53
CA ILE A 147 37.97 -9.08 10.20
C ILE A 147 37.42 -9.99 9.09
N GLN A 148 38.26 -10.41 8.14
CA GLN A 148 37.88 -11.36 7.10
C GLN A 148 37.53 -12.77 7.61
N LYS A 149 37.93 -13.13 8.84
CA LYS A 149 37.70 -14.47 9.43
C LYS A 149 36.48 -14.56 10.34
N GLN A 150 35.77 -13.46 10.61
CA GLN A 150 34.63 -13.48 11.53
C GLN A 150 33.43 -14.29 11.01
N PRO A 151 32.68 -14.99 11.90
CA PRO A 151 31.50 -15.77 11.52
C PRO A 151 30.35 -14.89 11.04
N GLU A 152 29.50 -15.45 10.18
CA GLU A 152 28.47 -14.71 9.44
C GLU A 152 27.32 -14.22 10.34
N GLN A 153 27.04 -12.90 10.31
CA GLN A 153 25.81 -12.35 10.87
C GLN A 153 24.77 -12.17 9.76
N LYS A 154 23.57 -12.76 9.94
CA LYS A 154 22.50 -12.67 8.94
C LYS A 154 21.89 -11.26 8.94
N LEU A 155 21.68 -10.69 7.75
CA LEU A 155 21.08 -9.37 7.58
C LEU A 155 19.69 -9.25 8.22
N SER A 156 18.97 -10.36 8.39
CA SER A 156 17.66 -10.47 9.05
C SER A 156 17.70 -10.31 10.57
N GLU A 157 18.88 -10.45 11.19
CA GLU A 157 19.08 -10.43 12.65
C GLU A 157 19.54 -9.04 13.15
N LEU A 158 19.92 -8.13 12.24
CA LEU A 158 20.37 -6.76 12.54
C LEU A 158 19.22 -5.78 12.86
N THR A 159 18.05 -6.28 13.24
CA THR A 159 16.93 -5.43 13.67
C THR A 159 17.19 -4.88 15.06
N ASN A 160 17.70 -3.64 15.13
CA ASN A 160 17.71 -2.86 16.38
C ASN A 160 16.26 -2.44 16.72
N ALA A 161 15.49 -3.40 17.22
CA ALA A 161 14.12 -3.24 17.67
C ALA A 161 14.05 -3.44 19.19
N THR A 162 14.52 -2.45 19.95
CA THR A 162 14.27 -2.32 21.39
C THR A 162 13.48 -1.04 21.63
N ALA A 163 12.22 -1.00 21.19
CA ALA A 163 11.35 0.16 21.45
C ALA A 163 9.83 -0.12 21.45
N ILE A 164 9.36 -1.37 21.46
CA ILE A 164 7.92 -1.64 21.48
C ILE A 164 7.64 -2.80 22.45
N ALA A 165 7.76 -2.50 23.74
CA ALA A 165 7.15 -3.28 24.81
C ALA A 165 6.22 -2.32 25.56
N GLY A 166 4.92 -2.45 25.33
CA GLY A 166 3.90 -1.75 26.11
C GLY A 166 2.73 -1.32 25.25
N THR A 167 1.65 -2.11 25.23
CA THR A 167 0.42 -1.79 25.96
C THR A 167 -0.67 -2.84 25.73
N PRO A 168 -1.13 -3.54 26.79
CA PRO A 168 -2.29 -4.43 26.75
C PRO A 168 -3.56 -3.71 27.26
N ALA A 169 -4.10 -2.74 26.51
CA ALA A 169 -5.26 -1.95 26.94
C ALA A 169 -6.31 -1.68 25.84
N LEU A 170 -6.31 -2.44 24.74
CA LEU A 170 -7.27 -2.28 23.63
C LEU A 170 -8.38 -3.36 23.61
N LEU A 171 -8.33 -4.34 24.51
CA LEU A 171 -9.20 -5.52 24.47
C LEU A 171 -10.51 -5.40 25.28
N ASN A 172 -10.69 -4.35 26.09
CA ASN A 172 -11.88 -4.17 26.94
C ASN A 172 -12.89 -3.14 26.41
N LEU A 173 -12.76 -2.69 25.16
CA LEU A 173 -13.67 -1.73 24.53
C LEU A 173 -14.65 -2.41 23.54
N LEU A 174 -15.05 -3.66 23.81
CA LEU A 174 -15.84 -4.47 22.88
C LEU A 174 -17.22 -4.91 23.39
N THR A 175 -17.69 -4.43 24.53
CA THR A 175 -18.96 -4.89 25.09
C THR A 175 -19.82 -3.73 25.54
N THR A 176 -20.59 -3.13 24.64
CA THR A 176 -21.93 -2.55 24.92
C THR A 176 -22.47 -1.82 23.70
N LEU A 177 -23.43 -2.43 23.00
CA LEU A 177 -24.43 -1.70 22.22
C LEU A 177 -25.76 -2.47 22.30
N THR A 178 -26.81 -1.76 22.73
CA THR A 178 -28.21 -2.15 22.74
C THR A 178 -28.95 -1.38 21.64
N ASN A 179 -29.83 -2.06 20.90
CA ASN A 179 -30.67 -1.44 19.88
C ASN A 179 -31.87 -0.72 20.52
N VAL A 180 -32.28 0.40 19.91
CA VAL A 180 -33.50 1.14 20.26
C VAL A 180 -34.51 0.89 19.14
N VAL A 181 -35.67 0.35 19.49
CA VAL A 181 -36.78 0.06 18.57
C VAL A 181 -37.84 1.15 18.73
N GLY A 182 -38.25 1.77 17.63
CA GLY A 182 -39.43 2.64 17.57
C GLY A 182 -40.72 1.83 17.63
N LEU A 183 -41.72 2.31 18.38
CA LEU A 183 -43.03 1.68 18.54
C LEU A 183 -44.10 2.55 17.87
N VAL A 184 -44.91 1.96 16.98
CA VAL A 184 -46.08 2.60 16.35
C VAL A 184 -47.36 1.74 16.59
N PRO A 185 -48.48 2.30 17.09
CA PRO A 185 -49.75 1.60 17.28
C PRO A 185 -50.66 1.60 16.01
N PRO A 186 -51.77 0.81 15.97
CA PRO A 186 -51.94 -0.24 14.97
C PRO A 186 -52.82 0.15 13.77
N ALA A 187 -52.37 -0.26 12.59
CA ALA A 187 -53.23 -0.76 11.53
C ALA A 187 -52.78 -2.20 11.26
N THR A 188 -53.65 -3.20 11.42
CA THR A 188 -53.28 -4.60 11.18
C THR A 188 -53.44 -4.92 9.70
N GLY A 189 -52.40 -5.42 9.05
CA GLY A 189 -52.43 -5.74 7.62
C GLY A 189 -51.05 -5.96 7.02
N VAL A 190 -51.05 -6.46 5.78
CA VAL A 190 -49.89 -6.50 4.89
C VAL A 190 -49.97 -5.27 3.98
N PHE A 191 -48.92 -4.47 3.94
CA PHE A 191 -48.85 -3.25 3.15
C PHE A 191 -47.62 -3.29 2.25
N ASP A 192 -47.80 -2.95 0.97
CA ASP A 192 -46.74 -2.95 -0.04
C ASP A 192 -45.95 -1.63 0.00
N ALA A 193 -44.64 -1.68 -0.24
CA ALA A 193 -43.77 -0.51 -0.30
C ALA A 193 -44.03 0.29 -1.57
N ILE A 194 -44.25 1.60 -1.42
CA ILE A 194 -44.49 2.53 -2.54
C ILE A 194 -43.27 3.40 -2.82
N GLU A 195 -42.53 3.81 -1.77
CA GLU A 195 -41.43 4.76 -1.92
C GLU A 195 -40.35 4.50 -0.87
N ILE A 196 -39.09 4.65 -1.28
CA ILE A 196 -37.94 4.64 -0.39
C ILE A 196 -37.40 6.07 -0.33
N GLY A 197 -37.16 6.57 0.89
CA GLY A 197 -36.58 7.90 1.09
C GLY A 197 -35.14 7.99 0.58
N GLU A 198 -34.67 9.21 0.35
CA GLU A 198 -33.29 9.48 -0.10
C GLU A 198 -32.27 8.82 0.83
N GLY A 199 -31.32 8.13 0.20
CA GLY A 199 -30.23 7.46 0.87
C GLY A 199 -28.96 8.29 0.99
N GLN A 200 -28.18 7.97 2.00
CA GLN A 200 -26.77 8.36 2.11
C GLN A 200 -25.87 7.38 1.34
N ILE A 201 -26.28 6.12 1.19
CA ILE A 201 -25.53 5.13 0.41
C ILE A 201 -25.72 5.35 -1.09
N ASN A 202 -24.61 5.57 -1.81
CA ASN A 202 -24.55 5.46 -3.27
C ASN A 202 -23.98 4.09 -3.67
N TYR A 203 -24.80 3.28 -4.33
CA TYR A 203 -24.40 1.98 -4.86
C TYR A 203 -23.41 2.15 -6.01
N GLY A 204 -22.59 1.12 -6.26
CA GLY A 204 -21.63 1.09 -7.36
C GLY A 204 -20.42 2.00 -7.17
N GLN A 205 -20.36 2.84 -6.14
CA GLN A 205 -19.25 3.78 -5.96
C GLN A 205 -18.02 3.20 -5.25
N PHE A 206 -18.18 2.12 -4.49
CA PHE A 206 -17.11 1.65 -3.60
C PHE A 206 -15.93 1.10 -4.36
N LEU A 207 -16.17 0.23 -5.34
CA LEU A 207 -15.09 -0.47 -6.01
C LEU A 207 -14.14 0.50 -6.73
N PHE A 208 -14.66 1.57 -7.34
CA PHE A 208 -13.82 2.55 -8.01
C PHE A 208 -13.22 3.60 -7.04
N ALA A 209 -13.97 4.05 -6.02
CA ALA A 209 -13.47 4.98 -5.00
C ALA A 209 -12.38 4.35 -4.10
N SER A 210 -12.39 3.02 -3.98
CA SER A 210 -11.49 2.23 -3.14
C SER A 210 -10.00 2.41 -3.45
N ALA A 211 -9.65 2.85 -4.68
CA ALA A 211 -8.29 3.23 -5.05
C ALA A 211 -7.83 4.57 -4.42
N MET A 212 -8.74 5.33 -3.82
CA MET A 212 -8.47 6.65 -3.23
C MET A 212 -8.77 6.69 -1.73
N THR A 213 -9.88 6.09 -1.30
CA THR A 213 -10.43 6.24 0.07
C THR A 213 -10.24 5.05 0.98
N HIS A 214 -10.17 3.83 0.44
CA HIS A 214 -10.12 2.58 1.23
C HIS A 214 -8.78 1.88 1.11
N THR A 215 -7.72 2.67 1.03
CA THR A 215 -6.36 2.22 0.77
C THR A 215 -5.43 2.75 1.84
N ALA A 216 -4.43 1.94 2.17
CA ALA A 216 -3.37 2.35 3.06
C ALA A 216 -2.12 2.82 2.30
N ASN A 217 -2.26 3.05 0.98
CA ASN A 217 -1.22 3.46 0.05
C ASN A 217 -1.69 4.65 -0.82
N SER A 218 -2.52 5.53 -0.24
CA SER A 218 -3.09 6.71 -0.92
C SER A 218 -2.01 7.56 -1.58
N GLY A 219 -2.21 7.91 -2.85
CA GLY A 219 -1.24 8.63 -3.69
C GLY A 219 -0.23 7.73 -4.40
N PHE A 220 -0.29 6.40 -4.23
CA PHE A 220 0.63 5.46 -4.90
C PHE A 220 -0.08 4.26 -5.55
N ASN A 221 -1.41 4.26 -5.66
CA ASN A 221 -2.17 3.12 -6.20
C ASN A 221 -2.04 3.00 -7.71
N PHE A 222 -1.98 4.11 -8.44
CA PHE A 222 -1.76 4.09 -9.89
C PHE A 222 -0.27 4.13 -10.26
N SER A 223 0.66 4.37 -9.33
CA SER A 223 2.10 4.23 -9.58
C SER A 223 2.86 3.66 -8.36
N PRO A 224 2.59 2.40 -7.97
CA PRO A 224 3.19 1.81 -6.78
C PRO A 224 4.66 1.45 -7.02
N SER A 225 5.50 1.72 -6.01
CA SER A 225 6.95 1.45 -6.10
C SER A 225 7.60 0.85 -4.86
N ARG A 226 7.03 1.06 -3.66
CA ARG A 226 7.52 0.52 -2.37
C ARG A 226 6.52 -0.39 -1.67
N ASP A 227 5.25 -0.13 -1.88
CA ASP A 227 4.15 -0.96 -1.43
C ASP A 227 3.34 -1.40 -2.65
N LEU A 228 3.34 -2.70 -2.91
CA LEU A 228 2.65 -3.33 -4.02
C LEU A 228 1.40 -4.08 -3.54
N SER A 229 0.98 -3.88 -2.28
CA SER A 229 -0.11 -4.62 -1.63
C SER A 229 -1.47 -4.51 -2.34
N GLU A 230 -1.64 -3.49 -3.19
CA GLU A 230 -2.88 -3.26 -3.93
C GLU A 230 -2.64 -3.20 -5.45
N SER A 231 -1.44 -3.56 -5.91
CA SER A 231 -1.05 -3.45 -7.32
C SER A 231 -1.91 -4.30 -8.25
N VAL A 232 -2.37 -5.49 -7.80
CA VAL A 232 -3.29 -6.34 -8.57
C VAL A 232 -4.59 -5.64 -8.91
N PHE A 233 -5.09 -4.79 -8.02
CA PHE A 233 -6.35 -4.08 -8.22
C PHE A 233 -6.17 -2.87 -9.12
N TRP A 234 -5.16 -2.04 -8.82
CA TRP A 234 -5.11 -0.66 -9.35
C TRP A 234 -4.03 -0.42 -10.39
N ASN A 235 -2.96 -1.20 -10.40
CA ASN A 235 -1.94 -1.11 -11.44
C ASN A 235 -1.08 -2.40 -11.51
N PRO A 236 -1.58 -3.47 -12.15
CA PRO A 236 -0.84 -4.72 -12.24
C PRO A 236 0.45 -4.59 -13.06
N SER A 237 0.53 -3.60 -13.96
CA SER A 237 1.76 -3.37 -14.73
C SER A 237 2.98 -3.03 -13.87
N ALA A 238 2.81 -2.65 -12.60
CA ALA A 238 3.92 -2.45 -11.66
C ALA A 238 4.50 -3.76 -11.10
N MET A 239 3.76 -4.88 -11.12
CA MET A 239 4.18 -6.15 -10.51
C MET A 239 5.48 -6.75 -11.09
N PRO A 240 5.73 -6.74 -12.41
CA PRO A 240 6.99 -7.24 -12.99
C PRO A 240 8.23 -6.45 -12.55
N ASN A 241 8.01 -5.20 -12.13
CA ASN A 241 9.07 -4.31 -11.60
C ASN A 241 9.32 -4.55 -10.10
N SER A 242 8.55 -5.44 -9.46
CA SER A 242 8.80 -5.85 -8.08
C SER A 242 10.18 -6.49 -7.95
N ILE A 243 10.87 -6.10 -6.88
CA ILE A 243 12.15 -6.69 -6.48
C ILE A 243 11.91 -8.08 -5.89
N LYS A 244 10.81 -8.24 -5.16
CA LYS A 244 10.45 -9.47 -4.47
C LYS A 244 9.54 -10.32 -5.34
N PRO A 245 9.84 -11.62 -5.51
CA PRO A 245 9.09 -12.47 -6.40
C PRO A 245 7.66 -12.70 -5.92
N TYR A 246 7.39 -12.69 -4.62
CA TYR A 246 6.04 -12.93 -4.12
C TYR A 246 5.56 -11.80 -3.20
N ASN A 247 4.28 -11.47 -3.33
CA ASN A 247 3.56 -10.57 -2.43
C ASN A 247 2.23 -11.21 -2.06
N ILE A 248 1.96 -11.30 -0.76
CA ILE A 248 0.66 -11.66 -0.21
C ILE A 248 0.28 -10.56 0.76
N SER A 249 -0.87 -9.94 0.56
CA SER A 249 -1.31 -8.85 1.43
C SER A 249 -2.79 -8.90 1.75
N LEU A 250 -3.09 -8.65 3.02
CA LEU A 250 -4.44 -8.44 3.53
C LEU A 250 -4.49 -7.05 4.16
N LEU A 251 -5.52 -6.28 3.82
CA LEU A 251 -5.90 -5.04 4.50
C LEU A 251 -7.39 -5.14 4.82
N THR A 252 -7.76 -5.12 6.09
CA THR A 252 -9.18 -5.23 6.48
C THR A 252 -9.45 -4.52 7.80
N ASN A 253 -10.67 -4.01 7.97
CA ASN A 253 -11.16 -3.55 9.27
C ASN A 253 -12.09 -4.57 9.96
N VAL A 254 -12.16 -5.80 9.41
CA VAL A 254 -12.96 -6.96 9.86
C VAL A 254 -14.48 -6.75 9.78
N LYS A 255 -14.96 -5.50 9.74
CA LYS A 255 -16.38 -5.18 9.78
C LYS A 255 -16.97 -5.08 8.38
N ASN A 256 -16.40 -4.22 7.56
CA ASN A 256 -17.08 -3.75 6.37
C ASN A 256 -16.16 -3.45 5.18
N ASN A 257 -14.85 -3.63 5.31
CA ASN A 257 -13.91 -3.58 4.19
C ASN A 257 -12.80 -4.61 4.34
N GLY A 258 -12.50 -5.30 3.24
CA GLY A 258 -11.38 -6.23 3.13
C GLY A 258 -10.80 -6.25 1.73
N LYS A 259 -9.47 -6.23 1.64
CA LYS A 259 -8.71 -6.40 0.40
C LYS A 259 -7.68 -7.49 0.61
N LEU A 260 -7.76 -8.54 -0.17
CA LEU A 260 -6.83 -9.66 -0.15
C LEU A 260 -6.17 -9.78 -1.52
N ASN A 261 -4.84 -9.76 -1.56
CA ASN A 261 -4.06 -9.78 -2.78
C ASN A 261 -2.96 -10.83 -2.70
N PHE A 262 -2.72 -11.50 -3.82
CA PHE A 262 -1.62 -12.42 -4.07
C PHE A 262 -0.99 -12.07 -5.41
N SER A 263 0.31 -11.84 -5.46
CA SER A 263 1.03 -11.70 -6.73
C SER A 263 2.34 -12.45 -6.71
N ALA A 264 2.71 -12.99 -7.87
CA ALA A 264 3.93 -13.73 -8.10
C ALA A 264 4.57 -13.24 -9.40
N LYS A 265 5.82 -12.82 -9.32
CA LYS A 265 6.71 -12.60 -10.45
C LYS A 265 7.29 -13.95 -10.87
N LEU A 266 6.74 -14.51 -11.93
CA LEU A 266 7.08 -15.85 -12.42
C LEU A 266 8.36 -15.83 -13.27
N SER A 267 8.67 -14.69 -13.91
CA SER A 267 9.93 -14.47 -14.62
C SER A 267 10.36 -13.00 -14.52
N ASP A 268 11.54 -12.65 -15.03
CA ASP A 268 11.97 -11.24 -15.04
C ASP A 268 11.09 -10.30 -15.85
N LYS A 269 10.26 -10.86 -16.74
CA LYS A 269 9.32 -10.10 -17.55
C LYS A 269 7.86 -10.33 -17.20
N PHE A 270 7.50 -11.45 -16.59
CA PHE A 270 6.10 -11.81 -16.39
C PHE A 270 5.73 -11.93 -14.92
N SER A 271 4.61 -11.32 -14.55
CA SER A 271 3.99 -11.46 -13.24
C SER A 271 2.51 -11.81 -13.38
N LEU A 272 2.02 -12.52 -12.39
CA LEU A 272 0.62 -12.88 -12.26
C LEU A 272 0.12 -12.46 -10.89
N GLY A 273 -1.09 -11.92 -10.82
CA GLY A 273 -1.74 -11.63 -9.56
C GLY A 273 -3.20 -12.06 -9.54
N ALA A 274 -3.71 -12.26 -8.34
CA ALA A 274 -5.10 -12.51 -8.06
C ALA A 274 -5.47 -11.84 -6.74
N GLY A 275 -6.69 -11.32 -6.64
CA GLY A 275 -7.13 -10.66 -5.42
C GLY A 275 -8.63 -10.57 -5.30
N ALA A 276 -9.09 -10.21 -4.12
CA ALA A 276 -10.49 -9.96 -3.83
C ALA A 276 -10.65 -8.68 -3.01
N ILE A 277 -11.69 -7.92 -3.32
CA ILE A 277 -12.16 -6.77 -2.54
C ILE A 277 -13.55 -7.13 -2.04
N PHE A 278 -13.83 -6.79 -0.78
CA PHE A 278 -15.12 -6.91 -0.14
C PHE A 278 -15.44 -5.60 0.56
N THR A 279 -16.63 -5.07 0.33
CA THR A 279 -17.18 -3.88 0.97
C THR A 279 -18.62 -4.12 1.40
N MET A 280 -18.98 -3.60 2.56
CA MET A 280 -20.32 -3.66 3.11
C MET A 280 -20.72 -2.29 3.66
N GLN A 281 -21.98 -1.92 3.51
CA GLN A 281 -22.56 -0.75 4.13
C GLN A 281 -23.95 -1.06 4.62
N ASP A 282 -24.31 -0.40 5.71
CA ASP A 282 -25.62 -0.55 6.32
C ASP A 282 -26.14 0.86 6.63
N GLU A 283 -27.35 1.17 6.17
CA GLU A 283 -28.04 2.45 6.36
C GLU A 283 -29.48 2.23 6.81
N PHE A 284 -29.99 3.12 7.66
CA PHE A 284 -31.41 3.16 7.99
C PHE A 284 -32.12 4.19 7.11
N ARG A 285 -33.01 3.72 6.23
CA ARG A 285 -33.83 4.59 5.37
C ARG A 285 -35.30 4.54 5.74
N PHE A 286 -35.96 5.66 5.50
CA PHE A 286 -37.40 5.76 5.60
C PHE A 286 -38.08 5.04 4.41
N VAL A 287 -39.21 4.36 4.65
CA VAL A 287 -40.01 3.68 3.61
C VAL A 287 -41.50 4.02 3.75
N LYS A 288 -42.15 4.43 2.65
CA LYS A 288 -43.60 4.61 2.57
C LYS A 288 -44.26 3.29 2.16
N PHE A 289 -45.27 2.88 2.90
CA PHE A 289 -46.11 1.72 2.59
C PHE A 289 -47.55 2.15 2.26
N ASP A 290 -48.21 1.42 1.37
CA ASP A 290 -49.59 1.68 0.97
C ASP A 290 -50.55 1.37 2.11
N THR A 291 -51.24 2.38 2.64
CA THR A 291 -52.20 2.19 3.76
C THR A 291 -53.62 2.55 3.31
N PRO A 292 -54.62 1.66 3.54
CA PRO A 292 -55.98 1.83 3.04
C PRO A 292 -56.84 2.86 3.80
N THR A 293 -56.33 3.52 4.85
CA THR A 293 -57.10 4.46 5.68
C THR A 293 -56.53 5.89 5.64
N PRO A 294 -57.35 6.92 5.34
CA PRO A 294 -56.94 8.32 5.52
C PRO A 294 -56.96 8.71 7.02
N PRO A 295 -56.02 9.56 7.51
CA PRO A 295 -55.17 10.48 6.76
C PRO A 295 -53.68 10.05 6.71
N PRO A 296 -52.81 10.89 6.10
CA PRO A 296 -52.00 10.55 4.92
C PRO A 296 -50.96 9.44 5.16
N GLN A 297 -50.52 8.80 4.07
CA GLN A 297 -49.30 7.98 3.94
C GLN A 297 -48.35 8.17 5.12
N LYS A 298 -48.49 7.29 6.13
CA LYS A 298 -47.74 7.43 7.36
C LYS A 298 -46.33 6.94 7.09
N SER A 299 -45.37 7.82 7.31
CA SER A 299 -43.97 7.46 7.24
C SER A 299 -43.64 6.49 8.38
N SER A 300 -43.64 5.18 8.13
CA SER A 300 -43.25 4.18 9.12
C SER A 300 -41.72 4.09 9.21
N ASP A 301 -41.26 3.81 10.43
CA ASP A 301 -39.89 3.82 10.92
C ASP A 301 -38.83 3.18 10.02
N SER A 302 -37.62 3.70 10.14
CA SER A 302 -36.38 3.30 9.47
C SER A 302 -36.22 1.79 9.24
N VAL A 303 -36.10 1.39 7.97
CA VAL A 303 -35.69 0.06 7.55
C VAL A 303 -34.18 0.03 7.31
N GLN A 304 -33.53 -1.04 7.76
CA GLN A 304 -32.11 -1.24 7.47
C GLN A 304 -31.93 -1.72 6.02
N PHE A 305 -31.13 -1.00 5.26
CA PHE A 305 -30.65 -1.35 3.93
C PHE A 305 -29.19 -1.78 4.03
N ASP A 306 -28.90 -2.96 3.52
CA ASP A 306 -27.55 -3.51 3.45
C ASP A 306 -27.09 -3.54 1.99
N LEU A 307 -25.93 -2.95 1.70
CA LEU A 307 -25.22 -3.09 0.42
C LEU A 307 -23.96 -3.92 0.64
N LYS A 308 -23.77 -4.95 -0.17
CA LYS A 308 -22.54 -5.76 -0.25
C LYS A 308 -21.99 -5.72 -1.66
N GLU A 309 -20.77 -5.23 -1.79
CA GLU A 309 -20.03 -5.29 -3.04
C GLU A 309 -18.80 -6.15 -2.87
N TYR A 310 -18.56 -7.04 -3.82
CA TYR A 310 -17.34 -7.80 -3.87
C TYR A 310 -16.81 -7.84 -5.30
N ALA A 311 -15.50 -7.90 -5.43
CA ALA A 311 -14.85 -8.00 -6.72
C ALA A 311 -13.66 -8.94 -6.62
N VAL A 312 -13.54 -9.85 -7.57
CA VAL A 312 -12.39 -10.77 -7.69
C VAL A 312 -11.63 -10.42 -8.95
N TYR A 313 -10.32 -10.32 -8.82
CA TYR A 313 -9.39 -9.85 -9.83
C TYR A 313 -8.42 -10.96 -10.21
N PHE A 314 -8.10 -11.02 -11.49
CA PHE A 314 -7.02 -11.82 -12.05
C PHE A 314 -6.20 -10.95 -13.00
N SER A 315 -4.93 -10.76 -12.69
CA SER A 315 -4.15 -9.67 -13.26
C SER A 315 -2.79 -10.14 -13.78
N PRO A 316 -2.69 -10.55 -15.04
CA PRO A 316 -1.41 -10.77 -15.70
C PRO A 316 -0.71 -9.44 -16.04
N ALA A 317 0.62 -9.43 -15.93
CA ALA A 317 1.44 -8.28 -16.29
C ALA A 317 2.72 -8.70 -16.99
N TYR A 318 3.15 -7.88 -17.96
CA TYR A 318 4.32 -8.11 -18.79
C TYR A 318 5.20 -6.87 -18.88
N LYS A 319 6.49 -7.06 -18.63
CA LYS A 319 7.55 -6.06 -18.78
C LYS A 319 8.08 -6.12 -20.20
N ILE A 320 7.78 -5.08 -20.98
CA ILE A 320 8.22 -4.95 -22.37
C ILE A 320 9.73 -4.67 -22.40
N ASN A 321 10.20 -3.76 -21.55
CA ASN A 321 11.60 -3.41 -21.39
C ASN A 321 11.85 -2.86 -19.97
N ASP A 322 13.09 -2.42 -19.67
CA ASP A 322 13.44 -1.91 -18.34
C ASP A 322 12.73 -0.62 -17.90
N LYS A 323 12.07 0.06 -18.83
CA LYS A 323 11.29 1.28 -18.54
C LYS A 323 9.79 1.08 -18.64
N LEU A 324 9.31 0.15 -19.45
CA LEU A 324 7.90 0.02 -19.79
C LEU A 324 7.37 -1.36 -19.44
N SER A 325 6.26 -1.38 -18.72
CA SER A 325 5.47 -2.57 -18.45
C SER A 325 3.98 -2.29 -18.64
N VAL A 326 3.26 -3.35 -18.97
CA VAL A 326 1.81 -3.34 -19.21
C VAL A 326 1.16 -4.45 -18.39
N GLY A 327 -0.09 -4.26 -18.02
CA GLY A 327 -0.84 -5.24 -17.25
C GLY A 327 -2.31 -5.15 -17.57
N VAL A 328 -2.98 -6.29 -17.54
CA VAL A 328 -4.43 -6.39 -17.71
C VAL A 328 -4.99 -6.90 -16.40
N SER A 329 -6.12 -6.37 -15.95
CA SER A 329 -6.85 -6.88 -14.79
C SER A 329 -8.22 -7.34 -15.26
N ILE A 330 -8.52 -8.63 -15.18
CA ILE A 330 -9.86 -9.15 -15.46
C ILE A 330 -10.56 -9.28 -14.13
N LYS A 331 -11.76 -8.71 -13.99
CA LYS A 331 -12.49 -8.71 -12.74
C LYS A 331 -13.93 -9.17 -12.90
N SER A 332 -14.41 -9.91 -11.91
CA SER A 332 -15.82 -10.20 -11.71
C SER A 332 -16.29 -9.35 -10.55
N ILE A 333 -17.31 -8.54 -10.79
CA ILE A 333 -17.91 -7.63 -9.82
C ILE A 333 -19.28 -8.20 -9.45
N TRP A 334 -19.61 -8.15 -8.18
CA TRP A 334 -20.92 -8.53 -7.68
C TRP A 334 -21.46 -7.46 -6.75
N GLN A 335 -22.75 -7.21 -6.89
CA GLN A 335 -23.48 -6.25 -6.08
C GLN A 335 -24.73 -6.95 -5.53
N ASN A 336 -24.83 -7.04 -4.20
CA ASN A 336 -25.95 -7.63 -3.50
C ASN A 336 -26.53 -6.61 -2.54
N PHE A 337 -27.83 -6.36 -2.64
CA PHE A 337 -28.56 -5.52 -1.68
C PHE A 337 -29.98 -6.02 -1.52
N SER A 338 -30.62 -5.65 -0.42
CA SER A 338 -32.00 -6.06 -0.12
C SER A 338 -32.89 -4.83 -0.07
N ILE A 339 -34.04 -4.90 -0.73
CA ILE A 339 -35.05 -3.84 -0.72
C ILE A 339 -36.29 -4.32 0.05
N PRO A 340 -36.91 -3.48 0.88
CA PRO A 340 -38.16 -3.81 1.55
C PRO A 340 -39.29 -3.83 0.53
N VAL A 341 -40.06 -4.91 0.54
CA VAL A 341 -41.20 -5.10 -0.36
C VAL A 341 -42.49 -4.89 0.41
N ASN A 342 -42.65 -5.56 1.56
CA ASN A 342 -43.87 -5.48 2.35
C ASN A 342 -43.59 -5.30 3.84
N VAL A 343 -44.51 -4.66 4.56
CA VAL A 343 -44.53 -4.67 6.04
C VAL A 343 -45.81 -5.35 6.53
N ASN A 344 -45.65 -6.26 7.48
CA ASN A 344 -46.74 -6.91 8.19
C ASN A 344 -46.82 -6.34 9.61
N ILE A 345 -47.96 -5.74 9.94
CA ILE A 345 -48.22 -5.17 11.26
C ILE A 345 -49.19 -6.07 12.01
N GLN A 346 -48.71 -6.71 13.10
CA GLN A 346 -49.51 -7.62 13.93
C GLN A 346 -50.28 -6.89 15.06
N GLN A 347 -51.20 -7.62 15.72
CA GLN A 347 -52.28 -7.13 16.60
C GLN A 347 -51.84 -6.30 17.84
N PRO A 348 -52.78 -5.57 18.51
CA PRO A 348 -52.48 -4.52 19.50
C PRO A 348 -51.69 -4.91 20.76
N ASN A 349 -51.53 -6.21 21.06
CA ASN A 349 -50.89 -6.69 22.28
C ASN A 349 -49.41 -7.10 22.10
N GLU A 350 -48.94 -7.21 20.86
CA GLU A 350 -47.53 -7.37 20.49
C GLU A 350 -47.28 -6.51 19.24
N ILE A 351 -46.80 -5.27 19.43
CA ILE A 351 -46.43 -4.39 18.32
C ILE A 351 -45.11 -4.90 17.75
N THR A 352 -45.18 -5.90 16.89
CA THR A 352 -44.06 -6.35 16.06
C THR A 352 -44.36 -6.00 14.61
N ASN A 353 -43.52 -5.14 14.04
CA ASN A 353 -43.47 -4.87 12.61
C ASN A 353 -42.52 -5.89 11.98
N ASP A 354 -43.00 -6.68 11.03
CA ASP A 354 -42.20 -7.66 10.31
C ASP A 354 -42.04 -7.24 8.85
N PHE A 355 -40.81 -7.03 8.41
CA PHE A 355 -40.48 -6.57 7.06
C PHE A 355 -40.12 -7.75 6.17
N THR A 356 -40.76 -7.83 5.00
CA THR A 356 -40.39 -8.77 3.94
C THR A 356 -39.46 -8.07 2.95
N PHE A 357 -38.31 -8.67 2.69
CA PHE A 357 -37.30 -8.14 1.77
C PHE A 357 -37.19 -8.97 0.50
N GLN A 358 -36.79 -8.31 -0.58
CA GLN A 358 -36.34 -8.93 -1.81
C GLN A 358 -34.85 -8.68 -1.99
N ASP A 359 -34.10 -9.76 -2.22
CA ASP A 359 -32.67 -9.70 -2.52
C ASP A 359 -32.46 -9.42 -4.00
N ILE A 360 -31.72 -8.35 -4.31
CA ILE A 360 -31.16 -8.08 -5.63
C ILE A 360 -29.71 -8.55 -5.64
N LYS A 361 -29.34 -9.31 -6.68
CA LYS A 361 -28.00 -9.88 -6.86
C LYS A 361 -27.58 -9.73 -8.30
N GLU A 362 -26.60 -8.87 -8.53
CA GLU A 362 -26.05 -8.61 -9.86
C GLU A 362 -24.61 -9.11 -9.96
N GLN A 363 -24.23 -9.57 -11.16
CA GLN A 363 -22.88 -9.99 -11.47
C GLN A 363 -22.45 -9.46 -12.83
N TYR A 364 -21.27 -8.83 -12.85
CA TYR A 364 -20.68 -8.26 -14.05
C TYR A 364 -19.23 -8.70 -14.23
N PHE A 365 -18.76 -8.67 -15.46
CA PHE A 365 -17.36 -8.92 -15.81
C PHE A 365 -16.80 -7.70 -16.52
N ASP A 366 -15.61 -7.26 -16.09
CA ASP A 366 -14.93 -6.13 -16.69
C ASP A 366 -13.42 -6.38 -16.80
N ALA A 367 -12.74 -5.49 -17.51
CA ALA A 367 -11.30 -5.50 -17.70
C ALA A 367 -10.71 -4.10 -17.54
N ASP A 368 -9.54 -4.05 -16.91
CA ASP A 368 -8.72 -2.87 -16.76
C ASP A 368 -7.42 -3.04 -17.56
N LEU A 369 -6.91 -1.95 -18.13
CA LEU A 369 -5.61 -1.90 -18.80
C LEU A 369 -4.70 -0.90 -18.09
N SER A 370 -3.57 -1.40 -17.62
CA SER A 370 -2.58 -0.62 -16.89
C SER A 370 -1.24 -0.55 -17.63
N LEU A 371 -0.57 0.58 -17.47
CA LEU A 371 0.74 0.87 -18.02
C LEU A 371 1.60 1.54 -16.95
N THR A 372 2.87 1.15 -16.88
CA THR A 372 3.85 1.73 -15.98
C THR A 372 5.07 2.11 -16.78
N TYR A 373 5.50 3.36 -16.64
CA TYR A 373 6.69 3.91 -17.28
C TYR A 373 7.67 4.49 -16.25
N ILE A 374 8.85 3.87 -16.16
CA ILE A 374 9.96 4.30 -15.32
C ILE A 374 10.79 5.32 -16.12
N VAL A 375 10.52 6.59 -15.87
CA VAL A 375 11.25 7.71 -16.49
C VAL A 375 12.70 7.73 -16.02
N SER A 376 12.91 7.50 -14.72
CA SER A 376 14.22 7.36 -14.08
C SER A 376 14.12 6.50 -12.83
N LYS A 377 15.26 6.10 -12.25
CA LYS A 377 15.29 5.38 -10.95
C LYS A 377 14.53 6.10 -9.83
N SER A 378 14.40 7.43 -9.92
CA SER A 378 13.70 8.27 -8.96
C SER A 378 12.27 8.63 -9.36
N PHE A 379 11.86 8.44 -10.62
CA PHE A 379 10.57 8.95 -11.11
C PHE A 379 9.86 7.94 -12.00
N GLN A 380 8.60 7.67 -11.66
CA GLN A 380 7.75 6.70 -12.31
C GLN A 380 6.37 7.31 -12.55
N VAL A 381 5.78 6.92 -13.67
CA VAL A 381 4.42 7.25 -14.05
C VAL A 381 3.67 5.94 -14.22
N GLY A 382 2.42 5.90 -13.76
CA GLY A 382 1.52 4.81 -14.06
C GLY A 382 0.17 5.32 -14.51
N ILE A 383 -0.48 4.55 -15.37
CA ILE A 383 -1.78 4.85 -15.96
C ILE A 383 -2.60 3.58 -15.83
N ASN A 384 -3.87 3.69 -15.45
CA ASN A 384 -4.81 2.59 -15.44
C ASN A 384 -6.14 3.03 -16.04
N ALA A 385 -6.51 2.46 -17.18
CA ALA A 385 -7.83 2.62 -17.76
C ALA A 385 -8.72 1.48 -17.22
N MET A 386 -9.67 1.84 -16.36
CA MET A 386 -10.49 0.93 -15.57
C MET A 386 -11.89 0.80 -16.15
N ASN A 387 -12.47 -0.38 -15.98
CA ASN A 387 -13.82 -0.74 -16.40
C ASN A 387 -14.06 -0.48 -17.89
N LEU A 388 -13.19 -1.02 -18.75
CA LEU A 388 -13.21 -0.77 -20.19
C LEU A 388 -14.47 -1.33 -20.86
N ALA A 389 -15.05 -2.41 -20.33
CA ALA A 389 -16.31 -2.96 -20.82
C ALA A 389 -17.50 -2.03 -20.57
N GLY A 390 -17.34 -1.03 -19.69
CA GLY A 390 -18.40 -0.06 -19.37
C GLY A 390 -19.46 -0.68 -18.47
N THR A 391 -19.05 -1.45 -17.47
CA THR A 391 -19.99 -2.02 -16.49
C THR A 391 -20.80 -0.91 -15.83
N GLU A 392 -22.10 -1.13 -15.80
CA GLU A 392 -23.09 -0.26 -15.19
C GLU A 392 -23.61 -0.95 -13.91
N LEU A 393 -23.54 -0.25 -12.77
CA LEU A 393 -24.04 -0.73 -11.49
C LEU A 393 -25.21 0.14 -11.05
N TYR A 394 -26.14 -0.40 -10.25
CA TYR A 394 -27.13 0.47 -9.61
C TYR A 394 -26.42 1.51 -8.76
N ALA A 395 -26.94 2.72 -8.75
CA ALA A 395 -26.44 3.85 -7.97
C ALA A 395 -27.32 4.15 -6.74
N ASP A 396 -28.56 3.65 -6.71
CA ASP A 396 -29.46 3.78 -5.55
C ASP A 396 -30.45 2.59 -5.46
N ALA A 397 -31.15 2.49 -4.33
CA ALA A 397 -32.24 1.55 -4.10
C ALA A 397 -33.54 1.98 -4.82
N PHE A 398 -34.41 1.03 -5.10
CA PHE A 398 -35.69 1.23 -5.80
C PHE A 398 -36.76 0.28 -5.24
N VAL A 399 -38.04 0.58 -5.52
CA VAL A 399 -39.15 -0.33 -5.20
C VAL A 399 -39.39 -1.32 -6.34
N PRO A 400 -39.96 -2.52 -6.07
CA PRO A 400 -40.24 -3.50 -7.12
C PRO A 400 -41.14 -2.93 -8.22
N GLY A 401 -40.78 -3.16 -9.50
CA GLY A 401 -41.46 -2.63 -10.67
C GLY A 401 -40.95 -1.27 -11.18
N GLU A 402 -40.07 -0.61 -10.45
CA GLU A 402 -39.39 0.64 -10.87
C GLU A 402 -37.92 0.43 -11.26
N GLU A 403 -37.51 -0.80 -11.56
CA GLU A 403 -36.09 -1.15 -11.79
C GLU A 403 -35.48 -0.35 -12.94
N ASN A 404 -36.25 -0.08 -13.99
CA ASN A 404 -35.80 0.66 -15.16
C ASN A 404 -35.66 2.17 -14.92
N LEU A 405 -36.16 2.69 -13.80
CA LEU A 405 -36.06 4.09 -13.40
C LEU A 405 -34.95 4.31 -12.37
N ALA A 406 -34.37 3.23 -11.83
CA ALA A 406 -33.28 3.29 -10.88
C ALA A 406 -32.06 3.97 -11.51
N PRO A 407 -31.45 4.96 -10.84
CA PRO A 407 -30.21 5.56 -11.30
C PRO A 407 -29.10 4.50 -11.46
N ILE A 408 -28.37 4.57 -12.57
CA ILE A 408 -27.27 3.66 -12.92
C ILE A 408 -25.96 4.45 -12.97
N GLN A 409 -24.89 3.88 -12.42
CA GLN A 409 -23.54 4.45 -12.40
C GLN A 409 -22.63 3.66 -13.35
N ASN A 410 -22.12 4.32 -14.40
CA ASN A 410 -21.05 3.77 -15.22
C ASN A 410 -19.72 3.77 -14.44
N GLN A 411 -19.04 2.62 -14.44
CA GLN A 411 -17.81 2.41 -13.71
C GLN A 411 -16.54 2.85 -14.49
N ARG A 412 -16.66 3.22 -15.77
CA ARG A 412 -15.53 3.58 -16.63
C ARG A 412 -14.74 4.75 -16.02
N SER A 413 -13.44 4.55 -15.84
CA SER A 413 -12.56 5.55 -15.25
C SER A 413 -11.11 5.46 -15.73
N LEU A 414 -10.38 6.55 -15.58
CA LEU A 414 -8.96 6.67 -15.92
C LEU A 414 -8.18 7.15 -14.70
N GLY A 415 -7.32 6.29 -14.18
CA GLY A 415 -6.35 6.60 -13.14
C GLY A 415 -4.99 6.99 -13.71
N VAL A 416 -4.39 8.04 -13.17
CA VAL A 416 -3.01 8.47 -13.47
C VAL A 416 -2.26 8.65 -12.17
N GLY A 417 -1.13 7.98 -12.02
CA GLY A 417 -0.27 8.05 -10.84
C GLY A 417 1.12 8.56 -11.18
N LEU A 418 1.66 9.41 -10.33
CA LEU A 418 3.05 9.87 -10.39
C LEU A 418 3.74 9.54 -9.08
N ASN A 419 4.98 9.06 -9.17
CA ASN A 419 5.75 8.66 -8.02
C ASN A 419 7.19 9.17 -8.11
N TYR A 420 7.62 9.89 -7.08
CA TYR A 420 8.97 10.45 -6.95
C TYR A 420 9.67 9.97 -5.67
N LYS A 421 10.74 9.19 -5.85
CA LYS A 421 11.61 8.70 -4.77
C LYS A 421 12.72 9.71 -4.48
N TYR A 422 12.86 10.08 -3.21
CA TYR A 422 13.96 10.90 -2.70
C TYR A 422 14.48 10.34 -1.38
N GLN A 423 15.59 9.61 -1.45
CA GLN A 423 16.20 8.90 -0.33
C GLN A 423 15.16 8.05 0.41
N ARG A 424 14.94 8.32 1.70
CA ARG A 424 13.97 7.62 2.54
C ARG A 424 12.54 8.02 2.25
N PHE A 425 12.32 9.15 1.59
CA PHE A 425 11.00 9.65 1.24
C PHE A 425 10.59 9.16 -0.15
N ASN A 426 9.30 8.97 -0.29
CA ASN A 426 8.62 8.74 -1.55
C ASN A 426 7.41 9.66 -1.56
N PHE A 427 7.24 10.41 -2.63
CA PHE A 427 6.12 11.33 -2.82
C PHE A 427 5.29 10.81 -3.98
N GLY A 428 4.00 10.68 -3.75
CA GLY A 428 3.07 10.11 -4.68
C GLY A 428 1.90 11.03 -4.93
N THR A 429 1.33 10.98 -6.12
CA THR A 429 0.02 11.54 -6.40
C THR A 429 -0.74 10.64 -7.35
N ASP A 430 -2.01 10.39 -7.05
CA ASP A 430 -2.93 9.68 -7.93
C ASP A 430 -4.06 10.64 -8.31
N ILE A 431 -4.50 10.59 -9.56
CA ILE A 431 -5.61 11.35 -10.10
C ILE A 431 -6.57 10.36 -10.74
N LEU A 432 -7.86 10.51 -10.48
CA LEU A 432 -8.92 9.67 -11.04
C LEU A 432 -9.91 10.53 -11.82
N PHE A 433 -10.19 10.15 -13.06
CA PHE A 433 -11.23 10.71 -13.90
C PHE A 433 -12.31 9.66 -14.15
N THR A 434 -13.58 10.05 -14.11
CA THR A 434 -14.72 9.24 -14.52
C THR A 434 -15.26 9.75 -15.87
N GLU A 435 -16.31 9.12 -16.41
CA GLU A 435 -16.98 9.62 -17.62
C GLU A 435 -17.56 11.03 -17.44
N ASP A 436 -17.94 11.37 -16.21
CA ASP A 436 -18.58 12.63 -15.83
C ASP A 436 -17.62 13.77 -15.44
N ASP A 437 -16.30 13.62 -15.63
CA ASP A 437 -15.19 14.57 -15.35
C ASP A 437 -14.19 14.08 -14.26
N PHE A 438 -13.45 15.02 -13.67
CA PHE A 438 -12.48 14.80 -12.61
C PHE A 438 -13.18 14.32 -11.34
N TYR A 439 -12.80 13.14 -10.86
CA TYR A 439 -13.41 12.52 -9.69
C TYR A 439 -12.68 12.93 -8.40
N ASP A 440 -11.38 12.62 -8.30
CA ASP A 440 -10.56 13.01 -7.16
C ASP A 440 -9.05 12.99 -7.48
N ALA A 441 -8.27 13.64 -6.63
CA ALA A 441 -6.82 13.54 -6.59
C ALA A 441 -6.36 13.26 -5.16
N THR A 442 -5.35 12.39 -5.02
CA THR A 442 -4.71 12.10 -3.75
C THR A 442 -3.24 12.48 -3.80
N ILE A 443 -2.71 12.86 -2.63
CA ILE A 443 -1.29 13.09 -2.40
C ILE A 443 -0.84 12.15 -1.29
N GLY A 444 0.27 11.46 -1.52
CA GLY A 444 0.84 10.46 -0.63
C GLY A 444 2.30 10.73 -0.28
N ILE A 445 2.68 10.35 0.93
CA ILE A 445 4.08 10.36 1.38
C ILE A 445 4.37 9.03 2.06
N ASN A 446 5.40 8.32 1.59
CA ASN A 446 5.96 7.17 2.30
C ASN A 446 7.35 7.50 2.84
N TYR A 447 7.63 7.10 4.09
CA TYR A 447 8.90 7.29 4.77
C TYR A 447 9.42 5.97 5.36
N VAL A 448 10.71 5.69 5.14
CA VAL A 448 11.40 4.51 5.69
C VAL A 448 12.26 4.93 6.90
N PRO A 449 11.75 4.82 8.14
CA PRO A 449 12.49 5.27 9.32
C PRO A 449 13.68 4.36 9.67
N PHE A 450 13.53 3.05 9.49
CA PHE A 450 14.53 2.00 9.73
C PHE A 450 14.19 0.73 8.93
N ASN A 451 15.07 -0.28 8.98
CA ASN A 451 14.95 -1.48 8.16
C ASN A 451 13.61 -2.18 8.38
N ASP A 452 12.97 -2.57 7.28
CA ASP A 452 11.67 -3.26 7.25
C ASP A 452 10.50 -2.46 7.84
N ALA A 453 10.65 -1.15 8.08
CA ALA A 453 9.58 -0.26 8.52
C ALA A 453 9.18 0.73 7.41
N LEU A 454 7.88 0.98 7.28
CA LEU A 454 7.32 1.97 6.36
C LEU A 454 6.21 2.73 7.08
N ILE A 455 6.31 4.05 7.08
CA ILE A 455 5.21 4.95 7.44
C ILE A 455 4.64 5.48 6.13
N SER A 456 3.33 5.42 5.97
CA SER A 456 2.60 5.90 4.81
C SER A 456 1.52 6.86 5.28
N ALA A 457 1.42 8.03 4.66
CA ALA A 457 0.35 8.98 4.91
C ALA A 457 -0.17 9.50 3.57
N GLY A 458 -1.46 9.77 3.48
CA GLY A 458 -2.02 10.38 2.29
C GLY A 458 -3.37 11.03 2.53
N TYR A 459 -3.72 11.95 1.64
CA TYR A 459 -4.92 12.78 1.70
C TYR A 459 -5.56 12.84 0.31
N ALA A 460 -6.87 12.65 0.23
CA ALA A 460 -7.69 12.83 -0.95
C ALA A 460 -8.36 14.22 -0.91
N ILE A 461 -8.32 14.94 -2.03
CA ILE A 461 -8.61 16.38 -2.05
C ILE A 461 -10.12 16.63 -2.10
N ASN A 462 -10.83 16.03 -3.06
CA ASN A 462 -12.27 16.25 -3.21
C ASN A 462 -13.03 15.53 -2.09
N GLN A 463 -12.66 14.29 -1.81
CA GLN A 463 -13.37 13.49 -0.80
C GLN A 463 -12.95 13.82 0.62
N SER A 464 -11.89 14.63 0.80
CA SER A 464 -11.34 15.00 2.12
C SER A 464 -10.97 13.81 3.01
N SER A 465 -10.79 12.62 2.43
CA SER A 465 -10.41 11.41 3.15
C SER A 465 -8.91 11.41 3.44
N TYR A 466 -8.49 10.79 4.55
CA TYR A 466 -7.07 10.66 4.87
C TYR A 466 -6.72 9.26 5.39
N SER A 467 -5.47 8.88 5.17
CA SER A 467 -4.94 7.60 5.59
C SER A 467 -3.59 7.78 6.26
N LEU A 468 -3.36 7.05 7.35
CA LEU A 468 -2.08 6.92 8.02
C LEU A 468 -1.82 5.45 8.29
N ALA A 469 -0.76 4.89 7.72
CA ALA A 469 -0.39 3.49 7.89
C ALA A 469 1.03 3.32 8.38
N PHE A 470 1.23 2.27 9.18
CA PHE A 470 2.52 1.80 9.63
C PHE A 470 2.66 0.32 9.31
N ARG A 471 3.72 -0.02 8.60
CA ARG A 471 4.11 -1.40 8.29
C ARG A 471 5.44 -1.70 8.95
N LEU A 472 5.51 -2.82 9.66
CA LEU A 472 6.74 -3.36 10.24
C LEU A 472 6.89 -4.83 9.86
N LYS A 473 7.93 -5.17 9.10
CA LYS A 473 8.14 -6.48 8.50
C LYS A 473 6.91 -6.93 7.73
N HIS A 474 6.13 -7.85 8.32
CA HIS A 474 4.94 -8.44 7.73
C HIS A 474 3.64 -7.85 8.28
N PHE A 475 3.69 -7.10 9.38
CA PHE A 475 2.49 -6.55 9.99
C PHE A 475 2.20 -5.15 9.46
N ARG A 476 0.93 -4.86 9.23
CA ARG A 476 0.44 -3.54 8.83
C ARG A 476 -0.71 -3.13 9.72
N ILE A 477 -0.67 -1.89 10.17
CA ILE A 477 -1.82 -1.19 10.76
C ILE A 477 -2.05 0.08 9.97
N ALA A 478 -3.30 0.42 9.70
CA ALA A 478 -3.68 1.66 9.06
C ALA A 478 -4.87 2.28 9.76
N TYR A 479 -4.89 3.60 9.81
CA TYR A 479 -6.02 4.41 10.21
C TYR A 479 -6.50 5.13 8.95
N ILE A 480 -7.74 4.88 8.54
CA ILE A 480 -8.30 5.41 7.30
C ILE A 480 -9.62 6.09 7.65
N ASP A 481 -9.66 7.39 7.46
CA ASP A 481 -10.89 8.17 7.47
C ASP A 481 -11.36 8.33 6.02
N ASP A 482 -12.47 7.68 5.70
CA ASP A 482 -13.10 7.68 4.40
C ASP A 482 -14.19 8.76 4.27
N ASN A 483 -14.27 9.70 5.22
CA ASN A 483 -15.28 10.77 5.22
C ASN A 483 -16.71 10.20 5.12
N ASP A 484 -16.99 9.19 5.94
CA ASP A 484 -18.25 8.46 6.02
C ASP A 484 -18.64 7.68 4.74
N PHE A 485 -17.74 7.48 3.75
CA PHE A 485 -18.09 6.72 2.54
C PHE A 485 -18.59 5.31 2.83
N LEU A 486 -17.88 4.49 3.61
CA LEU A 486 -18.47 3.23 4.09
C LEU A 486 -19.46 3.57 5.21
N ILE A 487 -20.68 3.99 4.90
CA ILE A 487 -21.71 4.27 5.89
C ILE A 487 -21.91 3.02 6.74
N ASN A 488 -21.76 3.20 8.04
CA ASN A 488 -22.22 2.25 9.03
C ASN A 488 -22.70 3.13 10.16
N GLU A 489 -24.01 3.37 10.22
CA GLU A 489 -24.60 4.30 11.18
C GLU A 489 -24.25 3.87 12.61
N LYS A 490 -23.21 4.50 13.15
CA LYS A 490 -22.89 4.52 14.56
C LYS A 490 -22.89 5.95 15.00
N ARG A 491 -23.36 6.19 16.23
CA ARG A 491 -23.30 7.52 16.84
C ARG A 491 -21.87 8.05 16.77
N LYS A 492 -21.68 9.13 15.99
CA LYS A 492 -20.42 9.88 15.88
C LYS A 492 -19.91 10.22 17.29
N GLY A 493 -18.62 9.98 17.54
CA GLY A 493 -17.97 10.44 18.76
C GLY A 493 -18.00 11.98 18.83
N LYS A 494 -17.86 12.56 20.03
CA LYS A 494 -17.91 14.03 20.24
C LYS A 494 -16.80 14.82 19.53
N SER A 495 -15.80 14.16 18.95
CA SER A 495 -14.68 14.79 18.25
C SER A 495 -14.69 14.36 16.78
N GLY A 496 -14.97 15.30 15.87
CA GLY A 496 -15.00 15.04 14.42
C GLY A 496 -13.65 14.74 13.78
N ILE A 497 -12.54 14.82 14.53
CA ILE A 497 -11.16 14.65 14.04
C ILE A 497 -10.69 13.18 14.12
N LEU A 498 -11.46 12.28 14.75
CA LEU A 498 -11.10 10.88 14.95
C LEU A 498 -12.18 9.89 14.44
N ASN A 499 -12.85 10.21 13.34
CA ASN A 499 -13.94 9.39 12.80
C ASN A 499 -13.48 8.22 11.91
N GLY A 500 -12.20 8.20 11.51
CA GLY A 500 -11.63 7.11 10.73
C GLY A 500 -11.60 5.74 11.43
N ARG A 501 -11.46 4.71 10.60
CA ARG A 501 -11.47 3.31 10.98
C ARG A 501 -10.06 2.75 11.09
N LEU A 502 -9.86 1.85 12.06
CA LEU A 502 -8.63 1.08 12.16
C LEU A 502 -8.71 -0.17 11.27
N TYR A 503 -7.71 -0.30 10.41
CA TYR A 503 -7.46 -1.43 9.54
C TYR A 503 -6.25 -2.19 10.07
N GLY A 504 -6.40 -3.50 10.18
CA GLY A 504 -5.33 -4.45 10.46
C GLY A 504 -5.00 -5.25 9.21
N GLY A 505 -3.77 -5.74 9.12
CA GLY A 505 -3.36 -6.49 7.96
C GLY A 505 -1.99 -7.10 8.07
N PHE A 506 -1.65 -7.86 7.04
CA PHE A 506 -0.31 -8.37 6.82
C PHE A 506 0.14 -8.14 5.39
N SER A 507 1.44 -8.05 5.16
CA SER A 507 2.08 -8.00 3.85
C SER A 507 3.33 -8.87 3.88
N PHE A 508 3.19 -10.09 3.40
CA PHE A 508 4.31 -10.99 3.18
C PHE A 508 4.92 -10.68 1.83
N ASN A 509 6.24 -10.51 1.86
CA ASN A 509 7.04 -9.98 0.78
C ASN A 509 8.33 -10.79 0.84
N PHE A 510 8.43 -11.85 0.05
CA PHE A 510 9.54 -12.81 0.09
C PHE A 510 10.06 -13.13 -1.30
#